data_AF-A0A0K8Q3M8-F1
#
_entry.id   AF-A0A0K8Q3M8-F1
#
_cell.length_a   1.000
_cell.length_b   1.000
_cell.length_c   1.000
_cell.angle_alpha   90.00
_cell.angle_beta   90.00
_cell.angle_gamma   90.00
#
_symmetry.space_group_name_H-M   'P 1'
#
loop_
_entity.id
_entity.type
_entity.pdbx_description
1 polymer ?
#
loop_
_entity_poly.entity_id
_entity_poly.type
_entity_poly.pdbx_seq_one_letter_code
_entity_poly.pdbx_strand_id
1 'polypeptide(L)'
;MSITTAAAAPGIRTGQWRLERVELINWGTFQGHHGLDISRKGFLLTGHSGSGKSSLVDAVSAVLTPRGKLHFNAAAQDTSARGEDRTIVSYIRGAWRRSADDETGEVRAEYLRTGATFSGILLRYSDGTGAKPVLLLKLYHLRRGSNTPADVSELSILLQEDAKLTDFVDYLRNGIETRRIKSNWPAAFATDKHSAFASRFCRVLGISGENAVLLLHKTQSAKSLGSLDDLFRQFMLDRPKTFDMADTAVAQFGELSEAHRLVVEAREQVEHLRGMEEPAVAFRLNSGRAAEAAALSSALPSFKDEWKLKLSVEAKAAAESAVLTAQHDFELAASVTAELEEAHSAAAGKWTAMAGRRCATSRLRWTWLRNAKALSWGARRVGFKVGSGRHYLPRQLQRVRGTSGRGPHRTQWPGCRPGGQQAGHQ
;
A
#
# COMPACT_ATOMS: atom_id res chain seq x y z
N MET A 1 -56.92 -39.69 52.29
CA MET A 1 -55.96 -38.87 53.05
C MET A 1 -55.43 -37.79 52.12
N SER A 2 -55.67 -36.51 52.42
CA SER A 2 -55.23 -35.40 51.56
C SER A 2 -53.98 -34.77 52.17
N ILE A 3 -52.82 -34.95 51.53
CA ILE A 3 -51.56 -34.38 52.02
C ILE A 3 -51.48 -32.91 51.62
N THR A 4 -52.11 -32.05 52.42
CA THR A 4 -51.94 -30.60 52.31
C THR A 4 -50.57 -30.22 52.88
N THR A 5 -49.52 -30.32 52.04
CA THR A 5 -48.19 -29.78 52.35
C THR A 5 -48.28 -28.25 52.39
N ALA A 6 -48.66 -27.71 53.53
CA ALA A 6 -48.57 -26.28 53.80
C ALA A 6 -47.10 -25.86 53.68
N ALA A 7 -46.76 -25.07 52.66
CA ALA A 7 -45.42 -24.54 52.49
C ALA A 7 -45.09 -23.65 53.69
N ALA A 8 -44.20 -24.14 54.57
CA ALA A 8 -43.80 -23.41 55.76
C ALA A 8 -43.25 -22.03 55.37
N ALA A 9 -43.82 -20.97 55.95
CA ALA A 9 -43.40 -19.60 55.68
C ALA A 9 -41.88 -19.50 55.95
N PRO A 10 -41.07 -19.08 54.96
CA PRO A 10 -39.62 -19.24 55.04
C PRO A 10 -39.06 -18.40 56.19
N GLY A 11 -38.57 -19.09 57.23
CA GLY A 11 -37.98 -18.47 58.41
C GLY A 11 -36.91 -17.46 58.01
N ILE A 12 -36.94 -16.28 58.64
CA ILE A 12 -36.06 -15.16 58.28
C ILE A 12 -34.62 -15.54 58.63
N ARG A 13 -33.85 -15.98 57.62
CA ARG A 13 -32.43 -16.27 57.76
C ARG A 13 -31.67 -14.96 57.94
N THR A 14 -31.22 -14.70 59.16
CA THR A 14 -30.24 -13.65 59.48
C THR A 14 -28.90 -13.95 58.78
N GLY A 15 -28.15 -12.90 58.44
CA GLY A 15 -26.92 -13.02 57.65
C GLY A 15 -27.16 -13.26 56.14
N GLN A 16 -28.41 -13.43 55.69
CA GLN A 16 -28.72 -13.42 54.26
C GLN A 16 -29.01 -12.01 53.78
N TRP A 17 -28.14 -11.50 52.90
CA TRP A 17 -28.41 -10.28 52.12
C TRP A 17 -29.74 -10.39 51.38
N ARG A 18 -30.65 -9.44 51.63
CA ARG A 18 -31.93 -9.29 50.93
C ARG A 18 -32.11 -7.83 50.53
N LEU A 19 -32.72 -7.62 49.38
CA LEU A 19 -33.15 -6.30 48.93
C LEU A 19 -34.21 -5.77 49.92
N GLU A 20 -33.89 -4.66 50.58
CA GLU A 20 -34.66 -4.03 51.64
C GLU A 20 -35.41 -2.80 51.14
N ARG A 21 -34.83 -2.05 50.20
CA ARG A 21 -35.44 -0.85 49.62
C ARG A 21 -34.93 -0.60 48.20
N VAL A 22 -35.81 -0.09 47.34
CA VAL A 22 -35.49 0.44 46.02
C VAL A 22 -35.83 1.93 45.99
N GLU A 23 -34.91 2.76 45.52
CA GLU A 23 -35.22 4.15 45.19
C GLU A 23 -34.99 4.42 43.70
N LEU A 24 -35.87 5.24 43.11
CA LEU A 24 -35.85 5.66 41.72
C LEU A 24 -35.87 7.18 41.65
N ILE A 25 -35.13 7.75 40.70
CA ILE A 25 -35.34 9.13 40.23
C ILE A 25 -35.46 9.12 38.71
N ASN A 26 -36.52 9.75 38.18
CA ASN A 26 -36.71 9.99 36.74
C ASN A 26 -36.53 8.74 35.87
N TRP A 27 -37.10 7.61 36.29
CA TRP A 27 -36.91 6.31 35.63
C TRP A 27 -38.21 5.79 35.03
N GLY A 28 -38.23 5.60 33.71
CA GLY A 28 -39.44 5.28 32.97
C GLY A 28 -40.55 6.27 33.30
N THR A 29 -41.65 5.72 33.80
CA THR A 29 -42.88 6.43 34.18
C THR A 29 -42.78 7.17 35.52
N PHE A 30 -41.74 6.91 36.33
CA PHE A 30 -41.55 7.55 37.64
C PHE A 30 -40.85 8.91 37.48
N GLN A 31 -41.50 9.99 37.88
CA GLN A 31 -40.97 11.37 37.81
C GLN A 31 -40.67 11.90 39.22
N GLY A 32 -39.49 12.53 39.41
CA GLY A 32 -39.00 12.86 40.75
C GLY A 32 -38.51 11.63 41.52
N HIS A 33 -38.34 11.76 42.85
CA HIS A 33 -37.89 10.66 43.73
C HIS A 33 -39.05 9.78 44.19
N HIS A 34 -38.87 8.47 44.11
CA HIS A 34 -39.78 7.45 44.60
C HIS A 34 -38.98 6.42 45.38
N GLY A 35 -39.42 6.09 46.60
CA GLY A 35 -38.80 5.06 47.43
C GLY A 35 -39.80 3.96 47.78
N LEU A 36 -39.37 2.71 47.72
CA LEU A 36 -40.20 1.54 47.98
C LEU A 36 -39.47 0.55 48.91
N ASP A 37 -40.05 0.31 50.08
CA ASP A 37 -39.54 -0.65 51.06
C ASP A 37 -40.06 -2.06 50.77
N ILE A 38 -39.16 -3.04 50.79
CA ILE A 38 -39.39 -4.42 50.38
C ILE A 38 -39.35 -5.34 51.60
N SER A 39 -40.50 -5.91 51.92
CA SER A 39 -40.65 -6.84 53.06
C SER A 39 -39.81 -8.11 52.87
N ARG A 40 -38.98 -8.42 53.86
CA ARG A 40 -38.19 -9.66 53.92
C ARG A 40 -39.01 -10.95 53.80
N LYS A 41 -40.31 -10.91 54.13
CA LYS A 41 -41.22 -12.07 54.02
C LYS A 41 -41.69 -12.35 52.59
N GLY A 42 -41.50 -11.42 51.68
CA GLY A 42 -42.08 -11.43 50.33
C GLY A 42 -42.83 -10.11 50.07
N PHE A 43 -42.88 -9.70 48.80
CA PHE A 43 -43.47 -8.43 48.38
C PHE A 43 -44.26 -8.64 47.08
N LEU A 44 -45.49 -8.11 47.02
CA LEU A 44 -46.40 -8.26 45.88
C LEU A 44 -46.72 -6.89 45.28
N LEU A 45 -46.46 -6.73 43.99
CA LEU A 45 -46.64 -5.47 43.26
C LEU A 45 -47.87 -5.56 42.34
N THR A 46 -49.00 -4.94 42.74
CA THR A 46 -50.26 -4.94 41.99
C THR A 46 -50.58 -3.57 41.37
N GLY A 47 -51.59 -3.51 40.49
CA GLY A 47 -52.04 -2.27 39.82
C GLY A 47 -52.42 -2.49 38.35
N HIS A 48 -53.01 -1.49 37.71
CA HIS A 48 -53.50 -1.58 36.31
C HIS A 48 -52.36 -1.74 35.28
N SER A 49 -52.68 -2.08 34.01
CA SER A 49 -51.67 -2.05 32.94
C SER A 49 -51.06 -0.66 32.79
N GLY A 50 -49.81 -0.57 32.34
CA GLY A 50 -49.08 0.70 32.23
C GLY A 50 -48.63 1.36 33.55
N SER A 51 -49.06 0.88 34.73
CA SER A 51 -48.82 1.53 36.04
C SER A 51 -47.37 1.49 36.58
N GLY A 52 -46.35 1.54 35.72
CA GLY A 52 -44.92 1.54 36.10
C GLY A 52 -44.37 0.22 36.65
N LYS A 53 -45.18 -0.83 36.81
CA LYS A 53 -44.75 -2.10 37.44
C LYS A 53 -43.56 -2.77 36.76
N SER A 54 -43.61 -2.98 35.44
CA SER A 54 -42.46 -3.49 34.70
C SER A 54 -41.26 -2.56 34.89
N SER A 55 -41.47 -1.24 34.80
CA SER A 55 -40.41 -0.24 34.93
C SER A 55 -39.67 -0.29 36.26
N LEU A 56 -40.33 -0.69 37.36
CA LEU A 56 -39.65 -0.94 38.63
C LEU A 56 -38.77 -2.20 38.60
N VAL A 57 -39.25 -3.30 38.02
CA VAL A 57 -38.47 -4.55 37.88
C VAL A 57 -37.28 -4.32 36.93
N ASP A 58 -37.55 -3.69 35.78
CA ASP A 58 -36.58 -3.20 34.80
C ASP A 58 -35.48 -2.35 35.46
N ALA A 59 -35.79 -1.56 36.50
CA ALA A 59 -34.81 -0.78 37.25
C ALA A 59 -33.84 -1.66 38.04
N VAL A 60 -34.36 -2.67 38.76
CA VAL A 60 -33.55 -3.65 39.49
C VAL A 60 -32.64 -4.40 38.52
N SER A 61 -33.18 -4.82 37.37
CA SER A 61 -32.40 -5.46 36.31
C SER A 61 -31.32 -4.55 35.74
N ALA A 62 -31.58 -3.25 35.53
CA ALA A 62 -30.63 -2.29 34.98
C ALA A 62 -29.41 -2.03 35.88
N VAL A 63 -29.58 -2.05 37.21
CA VAL A 63 -28.47 -1.96 38.17
C VAL A 63 -27.61 -3.22 38.15
N LEU A 64 -28.24 -4.40 38.10
CA LEU A 64 -27.56 -5.69 38.25
C LEU A 64 -26.91 -6.20 36.95
N THR A 65 -27.43 -5.82 35.78
CA THR A 65 -27.09 -6.42 34.48
C THR A 65 -26.28 -5.46 33.59
N PRO A 66 -25.24 -5.93 32.87
CA PRO A 66 -24.54 -5.12 31.87
C PRO A 66 -25.45 -4.81 30.68
N ARG A 67 -25.38 -3.58 30.16
CA ARG A 67 -26.30 -3.06 29.14
C ARG A 67 -26.43 -3.92 27.87
N GLY A 68 -25.35 -4.57 27.44
CA GLY A 68 -25.35 -5.46 26.28
C GLY A 68 -26.04 -6.83 26.50
N LYS A 69 -26.53 -7.13 27.72
CA LYS A 69 -27.29 -8.34 28.06
C LYS A 69 -28.62 -8.02 28.76
N LEU A 70 -29.07 -6.77 28.70
CA LEU A 70 -30.22 -6.23 29.43
C LEU A 70 -31.43 -6.17 28.48
N HIS A 71 -32.49 -6.91 28.79
CA HIS A 71 -33.68 -7.06 27.94
C HIS A 71 -34.92 -6.56 28.69
N PHE A 72 -35.26 -5.30 28.45
CA PHE A 72 -36.31 -4.58 29.17
C PHE A 72 -37.72 -5.05 28.78
N ASN A 73 -38.56 -5.32 29.79
CA ASN A 73 -40.00 -5.62 29.61
C ASN A 73 -40.29 -6.77 28.61
N ALA A 74 -39.36 -7.73 28.45
CA ALA A 74 -39.47 -8.85 27.51
C ALA A 74 -40.77 -9.65 27.66
N ALA A 75 -41.27 -9.77 28.90
CA ALA A 75 -42.57 -10.34 29.27
C ALA A 75 -43.81 -9.70 28.59
N ALA A 76 -43.66 -8.65 27.78
CA ALA A 76 -44.73 -8.03 27.00
C ALA A 76 -44.43 -7.88 25.49
N GLN A 77 -43.27 -8.32 24.99
CA GLN A 77 -42.89 -8.17 23.57
C GLN A 77 -43.45 -9.30 22.69
N ASP A 78 -43.61 -10.49 23.26
CA ASP A 78 -43.90 -11.79 22.62
C ASP A 78 -45.30 -11.91 21.97
N THR A 79 -45.98 -10.79 21.72
CA THR A 79 -47.32 -10.72 21.10
C THR A 79 -47.42 -9.62 20.03
N SER A 80 -46.34 -8.87 19.76
CA SER A 80 -46.35 -7.81 18.74
C SER A 80 -45.00 -7.62 18.03
N ALA A 81 -44.85 -8.24 16.87
CA ALA A 81 -43.66 -8.17 16.00
C ALA A 81 -43.43 -6.78 15.30
N ARG A 82 -43.89 -5.69 15.93
CA ARG A 82 -43.75 -4.27 15.51
C ARG A 82 -43.58 -3.33 16.71
N GLY A 83 -42.96 -3.83 17.78
CA GLY A 83 -42.47 -3.01 18.90
C GLY A 83 -41.00 -2.70 18.68
N GLU A 84 -40.65 -1.41 18.54
CA GLU A 84 -39.27 -0.97 18.73
C GLU A 84 -38.83 -1.36 20.16
N ASP A 85 -37.62 -1.87 20.31
CA ASP A 85 -37.10 -2.30 21.61
C ASP A 85 -37.11 -1.15 22.61
N ARG A 86 -37.55 -1.44 23.85
CA ARG A 86 -37.50 -0.45 24.93
C ARG A 86 -36.06 -0.23 25.38
N THR A 87 -35.33 0.64 24.67
CA THR A 87 -33.94 0.97 24.98
C THR A 87 -33.79 1.64 26.34
N ILE A 88 -32.57 1.64 26.89
CA ILE A 88 -32.21 2.42 28.09
C ILE A 88 -32.60 3.91 27.98
N VAL A 89 -32.56 4.48 26.77
CA VAL A 89 -32.99 5.86 26.50
C VAL A 89 -34.50 6.03 26.73
N SER A 90 -35.31 5.04 26.35
CA SER A 90 -36.77 5.07 26.56
C SER A 90 -37.15 5.10 28.05
N TYR A 91 -36.36 4.47 28.92
CA TYR A 91 -36.54 4.60 30.38
C TYR A 91 -36.04 5.94 30.89
N ILE A 92 -34.84 6.39 30.49
CA ILE A 92 -34.28 7.68 30.93
C ILE A 92 -35.18 8.86 30.54
N ARG A 93 -35.69 8.87 29.30
CA ARG A 93 -36.61 9.90 28.80
C ARG A 93 -38.07 9.68 29.19
N GLY A 94 -38.44 8.48 29.63
CA GLY A 94 -39.81 8.13 30.01
C GLY A 94 -40.76 8.11 28.82
N ALA A 95 -40.58 7.17 27.89
CA ALA A 95 -41.53 6.93 26.80
C ALA A 95 -42.86 6.40 27.36
N TRP A 96 -43.97 7.09 27.06
CA TRP A 96 -45.30 6.73 27.57
C TRP A 96 -46.29 6.35 26.46
N ARG A 97 -46.24 7.05 25.31
CA ARG A 97 -47.14 6.83 24.18
C ARG A 97 -46.35 6.71 22.88
N ARG A 98 -46.93 6.01 21.89
CA ARG A 98 -46.52 6.12 20.48
C ARG A 98 -47.65 6.85 19.75
N SER A 99 -47.33 7.96 19.12
CA SER A 99 -48.19 8.62 18.13
C SER A 99 -47.67 8.22 16.75
N ALA A 100 -48.58 7.92 15.83
CA ALA A 100 -48.26 8.03 14.41
C ALA A 100 -48.34 9.52 14.06
N ASP A 101 -47.38 10.00 13.31
CA ASP A 101 -47.39 11.35 12.74
C ASP A 101 -48.27 11.32 11.49
N ASP A 102 -49.51 11.83 11.56
CA ASP A 102 -50.55 11.62 10.53
C ASP A 102 -50.16 12.15 9.13
N GLU A 103 -49.21 13.07 9.03
CA GLU A 103 -48.67 13.55 7.74
C GLU A 103 -47.57 12.66 7.14
N THR A 104 -46.82 11.91 7.96
CA THR A 104 -45.62 11.17 7.50
C THR A 104 -45.68 9.65 7.70
N GLY A 105 -46.60 9.16 8.54
CA GLY A 105 -46.67 7.76 8.94
C GLY A 105 -45.55 7.30 9.89
N GLU A 106 -44.62 8.18 10.30
CA GLU A 106 -43.59 7.83 11.27
C GLU A 106 -44.22 7.58 12.65
N VAL A 107 -43.88 6.44 13.26
CA VAL A 107 -44.27 6.11 14.63
C VAL A 107 -43.27 6.74 15.59
N ARG A 108 -43.62 7.90 16.17
CA ARG A 108 -42.75 8.63 17.11
C ARG A 108 -43.13 8.32 18.56
N ALA A 109 -42.12 8.21 19.42
CA ALA A 109 -42.29 7.98 20.85
C ALA A 109 -42.45 9.31 21.60
N GLU A 110 -43.56 9.48 22.32
CA GLU A 110 -43.78 10.62 23.22
C GLU A 110 -43.02 10.39 24.54
N TYR A 111 -42.10 11.29 24.83
CA TYR A 111 -41.23 11.26 26.00
C TYR A 111 -41.66 12.26 27.08
N LEU A 112 -41.75 11.80 28.32
CA LEU A 112 -41.94 12.64 29.51
C LEU A 112 -40.81 13.66 29.72
N ARG A 113 -39.60 13.41 29.17
CA ARG A 113 -38.39 14.23 29.39
C ARG A 113 -37.67 14.51 28.06
N THR A 114 -38.01 15.64 27.43
CA THR A 114 -37.44 16.12 26.16
C THR A 114 -36.14 16.93 26.31
N GLY A 115 -35.85 17.43 27.52
CA GLY A 115 -34.64 18.22 27.82
C GLY A 115 -33.35 17.40 27.95
N ALA A 116 -32.32 18.00 28.55
CA ALA A 116 -31.28 17.23 29.23
C ALA A 116 -31.91 16.60 30.48
N THR A 117 -31.55 15.35 30.79
CA THR A 117 -32.16 14.61 31.90
C THR A 117 -31.17 13.64 32.52
N PHE A 118 -31.33 13.41 33.82
CA PHE A 118 -30.64 12.37 34.57
C PHE A 118 -31.67 11.40 35.15
N SER A 119 -31.24 10.17 35.37
CA SER A 119 -32.01 9.12 36.05
C SER A 119 -31.12 8.45 37.08
N GLY A 120 -31.72 8.00 38.18
CA GLY A 120 -31.01 7.30 39.25
C GLY A 120 -31.79 6.08 39.71
N ILE A 121 -31.06 5.03 40.08
CA ILE A 121 -31.59 3.84 40.73
C ILE A 121 -30.67 3.49 41.90
N LEU A 122 -31.26 3.19 43.06
CA LEU A 122 -30.55 2.71 44.25
C LEU A 122 -31.22 1.42 44.74
N LEU A 123 -30.43 0.36 44.88
CA LEU A 123 -30.84 -0.90 45.52
C LEU A 123 -30.13 -1.01 46.87
N ARG A 124 -30.90 -1.01 47.96
CA ARG A 124 -30.40 -1.19 49.33
C ARG A 124 -30.55 -2.64 49.74
N TYR A 125 -29.43 -3.29 50.09
CA TYR A 125 -29.41 -4.62 50.66
C TYR A 125 -29.02 -4.54 52.14
N SER A 126 -29.71 -5.30 52.98
CA SER A 126 -29.31 -5.56 54.38
C SER A 126 -29.28 -7.06 54.63
N ASP A 127 -28.59 -7.52 55.66
CA ASP A 127 -28.47 -8.95 56.00
C ASP A 127 -29.39 -9.39 57.16
N GLY A 128 -29.89 -8.42 57.94
CA GLY A 128 -30.72 -8.63 59.12
C GLY A 128 -29.94 -8.90 60.41
N THR A 129 -28.62 -8.69 60.46
CA THR A 129 -27.82 -8.79 61.69
C THR A 129 -27.57 -7.45 62.37
N GLY A 130 -27.77 -6.34 61.65
CA GLY A 130 -27.33 -5.00 62.05
C GLY A 130 -26.00 -4.57 61.41
N ALA A 131 -25.43 -5.39 60.51
CA ALA A 131 -24.33 -4.97 59.65
C ALA A 131 -24.72 -3.75 58.77
N LYS A 132 -23.72 -2.96 58.38
CA LYS A 132 -23.95 -1.80 57.48
C LYS A 132 -24.61 -2.25 56.17
N PRO A 133 -25.57 -1.47 55.63
CA PRO A 133 -26.23 -1.81 54.39
C PRO A 133 -25.26 -1.78 53.20
N VAL A 134 -25.51 -2.60 52.19
CA VAL A 134 -24.80 -2.57 50.91
C VAL A 134 -25.71 -1.84 49.92
N LEU A 135 -25.27 -0.69 49.42
CA LEU A 135 -26.02 0.09 48.44
C LEU A 135 -25.41 -0.08 47.06
N LEU A 136 -26.22 -0.49 46.10
CA LEU A 136 -25.88 -0.58 44.69
C LEU A 136 -26.62 0.54 43.95
N LEU A 137 -25.90 1.59 43.59
CA LEU A 137 -26.44 2.71 42.82
C LEU A 137 -26.02 2.60 41.35
N LYS A 138 -26.91 3.02 40.46
CA LYS A 138 -26.58 3.27 39.06
C LYS A 138 -27.22 4.58 38.61
N LEU A 139 -26.37 5.49 38.17
CA LEU A 139 -26.73 6.84 37.77
C LEU A 139 -26.53 6.99 36.26
N TYR A 140 -27.48 7.65 35.61
CA TYR A 140 -27.48 7.90 34.18
C TYR A 140 -27.65 9.39 33.89
N HIS A 141 -26.97 9.90 32.87
CA HIS A 141 -27.16 11.25 32.36
C HIS A 141 -27.21 11.26 30.83
N LEU A 142 -28.19 11.98 30.28
CA LEU A 142 -28.43 12.12 28.85
C LEU A 142 -28.58 13.61 28.50
N ARG A 143 -27.77 14.07 27.53
CA ARG A 143 -27.79 15.47 27.07
C ARG A 143 -29.08 15.80 26.31
N ARG A 144 -29.38 17.09 26.16
CA ARG A 144 -30.48 17.56 25.30
C ARG A 144 -30.20 17.15 23.85
N GLY A 145 -31.20 16.61 23.14
CA GLY A 145 -31.08 16.17 21.75
C GLY A 145 -30.47 14.77 21.55
N SER A 146 -29.61 14.31 22.46
CA SER A 146 -29.08 12.94 22.43
C SER A 146 -30.19 11.90 22.61
N ASN A 147 -30.34 11.00 21.64
CA ASN A 147 -31.36 9.94 21.64
C ASN A 147 -30.79 8.54 21.40
N THR A 148 -29.48 8.39 21.16
CA THR A 148 -28.88 7.06 20.98
C THR A 148 -28.51 6.46 22.34
N PRO A 149 -28.47 5.12 22.48
CA PRO A 149 -27.88 4.49 23.67
C PRO A 149 -26.41 4.88 23.88
N ALA A 150 -25.64 5.13 22.81
CA ALA A 150 -24.22 5.49 22.92
C ALA A 150 -24.00 6.84 23.65
N ASP A 151 -24.95 7.77 23.56
CA ASP A 151 -24.90 9.06 24.25
C ASP A 151 -25.11 8.98 25.78
N VAL A 152 -25.62 7.86 26.28
CA VAL A 152 -25.96 7.68 27.70
C VAL A 152 -24.67 7.51 28.51
N SER A 153 -24.30 8.56 29.23
CA SER A 153 -23.30 8.50 30.29
C SER A 153 -23.86 7.72 31.48
N GLU A 154 -23.10 6.78 32.03
CA GLU A 154 -23.49 6.02 33.22
C GLU A 154 -22.36 5.96 34.27
N LEU A 155 -22.75 5.77 35.53
CA LEU A 155 -21.83 5.49 36.63
C LEU A 155 -22.49 4.51 37.60
N SER A 156 -21.83 3.39 37.85
CA SER A 156 -22.21 2.43 38.88
C SER A 156 -21.41 2.69 40.15
N ILE A 157 -22.06 2.65 41.32
CA ILE A 157 -21.45 2.97 42.61
C ILE A 157 -21.86 1.95 43.67
N LEU A 158 -20.88 1.39 44.39
CA LEU A 158 -21.12 0.56 45.57
C LEU A 158 -20.71 1.30 46.84
N LEU A 159 -21.63 1.43 47.80
CA LEU A 159 -21.40 1.93 49.17
C LEU A 159 -21.63 0.81 50.19
N GLN A 160 -21.01 0.95 51.37
CA GLN A 160 -21.24 0.11 52.56
C GLN A 160 -21.57 0.99 53.78
N GLU A 161 -22.50 1.92 53.59
CA GLU A 161 -22.91 2.95 54.55
C GLU A 161 -24.30 3.48 54.18
N ASP A 162 -24.94 4.22 55.09
CA ASP A 162 -26.27 4.78 54.86
C ASP A 162 -26.22 6.05 54.00
N ALA A 163 -26.86 5.99 52.84
CA ALA A 163 -27.08 7.09 51.91
C ALA A 163 -28.42 6.91 51.19
N LYS A 164 -28.99 8.00 50.66
CA LYS A 164 -30.22 8.01 49.86
C LYS A 164 -29.90 8.43 48.42
N LEU A 165 -30.80 8.11 47.49
CA LEU A 165 -30.60 8.48 46.08
C LEU A 165 -30.69 9.99 45.85
N THR A 166 -31.41 10.71 46.73
CA THR A 166 -31.44 12.18 46.79
C THR A 166 -30.05 12.81 46.91
N ASP A 167 -29.16 12.16 47.65
CA ASP A 167 -27.88 12.71 48.09
C ASP A 167 -26.86 12.76 46.93
N PHE A 168 -27.22 12.16 45.79
CA PHE A 168 -26.44 12.13 44.55
C PHE A 168 -26.96 13.07 43.46
N VAL A 169 -28.15 13.67 43.63
CA VAL A 169 -28.82 14.49 42.60
C VAL A 169 -27.99 15.70 42.16
N ASP A 170 -27.31 16.36 43.09
CA ASP A 170 -26.53 17.56 42.78
C ASP A 170 -25.27 17.26 41.94
N TYR A 171 -24.76 16.02 41.93
CA TYR A 171 -23.67 15.59 41.06
C TYR A 171 -24.13 15.14 39.67
N LEU A 172 -25.41 15.34 39.33
CA LEU A 172 -26.02 14.92 38.05
C LEU A 172 -26.59 16.10 37.23
N ARG A 173 -26.64 17.31 37.80
CA ARG A 173 -27.29 18.48 37.16
C ARG A 173 -26.66 18.88 35.83
N ASN A 174 -25.34 18.71 35.68
CA ASN A 174 -24.55 19.17 34.53
C ASN A 174 -23.89 18.02 33.74
N GLY A 175 -24.27 16.77 34.02
CA GLY A 175 -23.46 15.58 33.75
C GLY A 175 -23.06 14.88 35.04
N ILE A 176 -22.41 13.70 34.94
CA ILE A 176 -22.03 12.91 36.12
C ILE A 176 -20.68 13.39 36.67
N GLU A 177 -20.69 14.05 37.82
CA GLU A 177 -19.51 14.68 38.43
C GLU A 177 -18.68 13.69 39.28
N THR A 178 -18.23 12.60 38.67
CA THR A 178 -17.54 11.46 39.31
C THR A 178 -16.39 11.84 40.26
N ARG A 179 -15.68 12.94 39.99
CA ARG A 179 -14.60 13.44 40.87
C ARG A 179 -15.14 14.01 42.20
N ARG A 180 -16.28 14.71 42.20
CA ARG A 180 -16.92 15.21 43.43
C ARG A 180 -17.56 14.07 44.21
N ILE A 181 -18.18 13.11 43.52
CA ILE A 181 -18.70 11.87 44.14
C ILE A 181 -17.58 11.15 44.91
N LYS A 182 -16.43 10.89 44.28
CA LYS A 182 -15.28 10.23 44.94
C LYS A 182 -14.62 11.06 46.05
N SER A 183 -14.75 12.39 46.01
CA SER A 183 -14.23 13.28 47.06
C SER A 183 -15.12 13.31 48.30
N ASN A 184 -16.44 13.25 48.10
CA ASN A 184 -17.42 13.35 49.20
C ASN A 184 -17.77 11.97 49.79
N TRP A 185 -17.62 10.91 49.00
CA TRP A 185 -17.79 9.51 49.41
C TRP A 185 -16.49 8.71 49.19
N PRO A 186 -15.44 8.92 50.00
CA PRO A 186 -14.14 8.27 49.80
C PRO A 186 -14.18 6.74 49.99
N ALA A 187 -15.19 6.20 50.68
CA ALA A 187 -15.43 4.76 50.81
C ALA A 187 -16.15 4.14 49.58
N ALA A 188 -16.69 4.96 48.67
CA ALA A 188 -17.51 4.49 47.56
C ALA A 188 -16.68 3.94 46.39
N PHE A 189 -16.99 2.71 45.97
CA PHE A 189 -16.43 2.14 44.76
C PHE A 189 -17.25 2.58 43.53
N ALA A 190 -16.84 3.69 42.90
CA ALA A 190 -17.49 4.26 41.73
C ALA A 190 -16.73 3.97 40.41
N THR A 191 -17.41 3.34 39.44
CA THR A 191 -16.86 2.99 38.11
C THR A 191 -17.92 3.02 37.01
N ASP A 192 -17.46 3.38 35.82
CA ASP A 192 -18.09 3.24 34.50
C ASP A 192 -18.20 1.77 34.03
N LYS A 193 -17.25 0.90 34.41
CA LYS A 193 -17.15 -0.48 33.91
C LYS A 193 -18.04 -1.42 34.73
N HIS A 194 -19.15 -1.86 34.13
CA HIS A 194 -20.11 -2.74 34.80
C HIS A 194 -19.51 -4.06 35.33
N SER A 195 -18.54 -4.67 34.65
CA SER A 195 -17.88 -5.90 35.16
C SER A 195 -17.05 -5.65 36.43
N ALA A 196 -16.35 -4.51 36.53
CA ALA A 196 -15.63 -4.14 37.76
C ALA A 196 -16.61 -3.91 38.92
N PHE A 197 -17.78 -3.32 38.64
CA PHE A 197 -18.88 -3.19 39.60
C PHE A 197 -19.51 -4.54 39.99
N ALA A 198 -19.79 -5.40 39.01
CA ALA A 198 -20.40 -6.71 39.20
C ALA A 198 -19.52 -7.67 40.00
N SER A 199 -18.24 -7.80 39.64
CA SER A 199 -17.24 -8.52 40.42
C SER A 199 -17.19 -8.02 41.88
N ARG A 200 -17.23 -6.70 42.09
CA ARG A 200 -17.20 -6.11 43.44
C ARG A 200 -18.48 -6.39 44.23
N PHE A 201 -19.67 -6.22 43.66
CA PHE A 201 -20.92 -6.49 44.39
C PHE A 201 -21.16 -7.98 44.61
N CYS A 202 -20.79 -8.86 43.67
CA CYS A 202 -20.89 -10.30 43.85
C CYS A 202 -20.04 -10.76 45.05
N ARG A 203 -18.79 -10.29 45.14
CA ARG A 203 -17.91 -10.57 46.29
C ARG A 203 -18.47 -10.07 47.62
N VAL A 204 -19.14 -8.91 47.64
CA VAL A 204 -19.73 -8.32 48.87
C VAL A 204 -21.01 -9.05 49.29
N LEU A 205 -21.86 -9.44 48.35
CA LEU A 205 -23.15 -10.10 48.60
C LEU A 205 -23.04 -11.64 48.72
N GLY A 206 -21.85 -12.22 48.52
CA GLY A 206 -21.62 -13.67 48.57
C GLY A 206 -22.13 -14.44 47.35
N ILE A 207 -22.20 -13.79 46.18
CA ILE A 207 -22.66 -14.38 44.92
C ILE A 207 -21.46 -15.00 44.18
N SER A 208 -21.58 -16.25 43.74
CA SER A 208 -20.49 -17.03 43.14
C SER A 208 -19.86 -16.44 41.87
N GLY A 209 -20.61 -15.62 41.11
CA GLY A 209 -20.11 -14.97 39.91
C GLY A 209 -21.21 -14.24 39.11
N GLU A 210 -20.81 -13.48 38.09
CA GLU A 210 -21.72 -12.65 37.28
C GLU A 210 -22.80 -13.46 36.57
N ASN A 211 -22.50 -14.70 36.16
CA ASN A 211 -23.46 -15.60 35.50
C ASN A 211 -24.71 -15.87 36.35
N ALA A 212 -24.60 -15.94 37.68
CA ALA A 212 -25.75 -16.11 38.57
C ALA A 212 -26.66 -14.86 38.57
N VAL A 213 -26.10 -13.66 38.36
CA VAL A 213 -26.85 -12.40 38.24
C VAL A 213 -27.54 -12.31 36.88
N LEU A 214 -26.85 -12.75 35.82
CA LEU A 214 -27.44 -12.86 34.48
C LEU A 214 -28.58 -13.89 34.43
N LEU A 215 -28.45 -15.02 35.15
CA LEU A 215 -29.49 -16.03 35.33
C LEU A 215 -30.70 -15.45 36.09
N LEU A 216 -30.46 -14.66 37.14
CA LEU A 216 -31.51 -13.95 37.87
C LEU A 216 -32.27 -12.96 36.96
N HIS A 217 -31.56 -12.16 36.17
CA HIS A 217 -32.20 -11.27 35.18
C HIS A 217 -33.00 -12.08 34.13
N LYS A 218 -32.42 -13.14 33.54
CA LYS A 218 -33.12 -13.95 32.53
C LYS A 218 -34.36 -14.63 33.09
N THR A 219 -34.34 -15.09 34.36
CA THR A 219 -35.51 -15.66 35.04
C THR A 219 -36.53 -14.61 35.52
N GLN A 220 -36.13 -13.36 35.78
CA GLN A 220 -37.05 -12.25 36.06
C GLN A 220 -37.77 -11.74 34.80
N SER A 221 -37.06 -11.66 33.67
CA SER A 221 -37.57 -11.10 32.41
C SER A 221 -38.38 -12.11 31.57
N ALA A 222 -38.14 -13.42 31.75
CA ALA A 222 -38.77 -14.48 30.98
C ALA A 222 -40.12 -14.94 31.57
N LYS A 223 -41.21 -14.76 30.81
CA LYS A 223 -42.43 -15.59 30.96
C LYS A 223 -42.24 -17.01 30.39
N SER A 224 -41.35 -17.14 29.40
CA SER A 224 -40.94 -18.38 28.77
C SER A 224 -39.41 -18.39 28.72
N LEU A 225 -38.78 -19.44 29.27
CA LEU A 225 -37.31 -19.53 29.36
C LEU A 225 -36.64 -19.96 28.04
N GLY A 226 -37.32 -19.80 26.90
CA GLY A 226 -36.85 -20.24 25.59
C GLY A 226 -36.62 -21.75 25.57
N SER A 227 -35.48 -22.18 25.07
CA SER A 227 -34.99 -23.53 25.36
C SER A 227 -34.34 -23.58 26.74
N LEU A 228 -34.76 -24.55 27.56
CA LEU A 228 -34.15 -24.80 28.87
C LEU A 228 -32.66 -25.18 28.72
N ASP A 229 -32.28 -25.85 27.63
CA ASP A 229 -30.89 -26.21 27.32
C ASP A 229 -30.00 -24.97 27.17
N ASP A 230 -30.48 -23.91 26.52
CA ASP A 230 -29.74 -22.65 26.39
C ASP A 230 -29.57 -21.94 27.74
N LEU A 231 -30.53 -22.07 28.65
CA LEU A 231 -30.41 -21.54 30.01
C LEU A 231 -29.27 -22.23 30.76
N PHE A 232 -29.22 -23.56 30.73
CA PHE A 232 -28.16 -24.33 31.38
C PHE A 232 -26.79 -24.07 30.73
N ARG A 233 -26.70 -24.21 29.39
CA ARG A 233 -25.45 -24.12 28.63
C ARG A 233 -24.79 -22.74 28.66
N GLN A 234 -25.57 -21.66 28.73
CA GLN A 234 -25.04 -20.29 28.67
C GLN A 234 -24.87 -19.62 30.04
N PHE A 235 -25.56 -20.10 31.10
CA PHE A 235 -25.62 -19.41 32.40
C PHE A 235 -25.37 -20.28 33.64
N MET A 236 -25.41 -21.62 33.53
CA MET A 236 -25.19 -22.53 34.67
C MET A 236 -23.98 -23.44 34.51
N LEU A 237 -23.50 -23.65 33.29
CA LEU A 237 -22.26 -24.35 32.99
C LEU A 237 -21.16 -23.34 32.66
N ASP A 238 -20.02 -23.41 33.34
CA ASP A 238 -18.84 -22.63 33.01
C ASP A 238 -18.16 -23.17 31.72
N ARG A 239 -17.60 -22.29 30.87
CA ARG A 239 -16.86 -22.70 29.66
C ARG A 239 -15.67 -23.58 30.07
N PRO A 240 -15.56 -24.84 29.61
CA PRO A 240 -14.38 -25.65 29.88
C PRO A 240 -13.12 -25.04 29.27
N LYS A 241 -12.02 -24.99 30.05
CA LYS A 241 -10.71 -24.46 29.61
C LYS A 241 -10.16 -25.15 28.35
N THR A 242 -10.63 -26.36 28.05
CA THR A 242 -10.34 -27.09 26.81
C THR A 242 -10.66 -26.29 25.55
N PHE A 243 -11.67 -25.41 25.59
CA PHE A 243 -11.95 -24.52 24.47
C PHE A 243 -10.86 -23.47 24.29
N ASP A 244 -10.41 -22.81 25.36
CA ASP A 244 -9.31 -21.83 25.31
C ASP A 244 -8.00 -22.49 24.82
N MET A 245 -7.78 -23.75 25.19
CA MET A 245 -6.67 -24.57 24.68
C MET A 245 -6.81 -24.89 23.19
N ALA A 246 -8.01 -25.19 22.69
CA ALA A 246 -8.27 -25.42 21.28
C ALA A 246 -8.11 -24.13 20.46
N ASP A 247 -8.66 -23.01 20.94
CA ASP A 247 -8.49 -21.67 20.37
C ASP A 247 -6.98 -21.32 20.24
N THR A 248 -6.19 -21.65 21.27
CA THR A 248 -4.72 -21.50 21.28
C THR A 248 -4.01 -22.41 20.28
N ALA A 249 -4.39 -23.69 20.20
CA ALA A 249 -3.78 -24.65 19.29
C ALA A 249 -4.03 -24.31 17.81
N VAL A 250 -5.22 -23.77 17.49
CA VAL A 250 -5.54 -23.26 16.14
C VAL A 250 -4.66 -22.06 15.77
N ALA A 251 -4.43 -21.12 16.70
CA ALA A 251 -3.53 -19.99 16.47
C ALA A 251 -2.08 -20.44 16.20
N GLN A 252 -1.55 -21.34 17.05
CA GLN A 252 -0.19 -21.90 16.89
C GLN A 252 -0.03 -22.70 15.58
N PHE A 253 -1.06 -23.43 15.15
CA PHE A 253 -1.05 -24.11 13.86
C PHE A 253 -1.04 -23.12 12.68
N GLY A 254 -1.77 -22.00 12.79
CA GLY A 254 -1.73 -20.91 11.81
C GLY A 254 -0.34 -20.30 11.66
N GLU A 255 0.31 -19.96 12.77
CA GLU A 255 1.69 -19.44 12.80
C GLU A 255 2.69 -20.43 12.16
N LEU A 256 2.58 -21.72 12.48
CA LEU A 256 3.44 -22.77 11.91
C LEU A 256 3.19 -22.99 10.41
N SER A 257 1.93 -22.93 9.97
CA SER A 257 1.55 -23.06 8.56
C SER A 257 2.10 -21.91 7.71
N GLU A 258 2.03 -20.68 8.22
CA GLU A 258 2.63 -19.51 7.57
C GLU A 258 4.15 -19.58 7.51
N ALA A 259 4.82 -19.96 8.61
CA ALA A 259 6.26 -20.18 8.61
C ALA A 259 6.69 -21.27 7.61
N HIS A 260 5.93 -22.37 7.52
CA HIS A 260 6.17 -23.41 6.51
C HIS A 260 5.98 -22.89 5.08
N ARG A 261 4.92 -22.11 4.82
CA ARG A 261 4.67 -21.50 3.50
C ARG A 261 5.85 -20.64 3.04
N LEU A 262 6.35 -19.75 3.90
CA LEU A 262 7.50 -18.89 3.60
C LEU A 262 8.77 -19.70 3.30
N VAL A 263 8.99 -20.82 4.00
CA VAL A 263 10.14 -21.71 3.74
C VAL A 263 9.99 -22.47 2.42
N VAL A 264 8.78 -22.87 2.03
CA VAL A 264 8.52 -23.48 0.71
C VAL A 264 8.74 -22.45 -0.40
N GLU A 265 8.14 -21.27 -0.28
CA GLU A 265 8.27 -20.19 -1.27
C GLU A 265 9.74 -19.77 -1.47
N ALA A 266 10.49 -19.58 -0.39
CA ALA A 266 11.92 -19.25 -0.47
C ALA A 266 12.75 -20.35 -1.16
N ARG A 267 12.37 -21.63 -1.02
CA ARG A 267 13.03 -22.74 -1.74
C ARG A 267 12.68 -22.72 -3.22
N GLU A 268 11.41 -22.51 -3.57
CA GLU A 268 10.96 -22.41 -4.97
C GLU A 268 11.63 -21.22 -5.68
N GLN A 269 11.74 -20.07 -5.02
CA GLN A 269 12.49 -18.90 -5.52
C GLN A 269 13.96 -19.24 -5.78
N VAL A 270 14.64 -19.96 -4.87
CA VAL A 270 16.03 -20.39 -5.05
C VAL A 270 16.20 -21.35 -6.22
N GLU A 271 15.33 -22.37 -6.37
CA GLU A 271 15.40 -23.29 -7.51
C GLU A 271 15.13 -22.57 -8.84
N HIS A 272 14.22 -21.60 -8.88
CA HIS A 272 13.96 -20.79 -10.08
C HIS A 272 15.15 -19.90 -10.46
N LEU A 273 15.83 -19.30 -9.47
CA LEU A 273 17.00 -18.44 -9.70
C LEU A 273 18.27 -19.21 -10.12
N ARG A 274 18.45 -20.47 -9.70
CA ARG A 274 19.58 -21.31 -10.14
C ARG A 274 19.67 -21.43 -11.67
N GLY A 275 18.52 -21.54 -12.35
CA GLY A 275 18.45 -21.58 -13.82
C GLY A 275 18.95 -20.30 -14.51
N MET A 276 19.15 -19.20 -13.76
CA MET A 276 19.65 -17.93 -14.29
C MET A 276 21.16 -17.75 -14.12
N GLU A 277 21.87 -18.62 -13.40
CA GLU A 277 23.31 -18.46 -13.13
C GLU A 277 24.16 -18.49 -14.41
N GLU A 278 23.99 -19.52 -15.25
CA GLU A 278 24.69 -19.64 -16.54
C GLU A 278 24.36 -18.47 -17.49
N PRO A 279 23.09 -18.10 -17.76
CA PRO A 279 22.74 -16.89 -18.50
C PRO A 279 23.38 -15.61 -17.93
N ALA A 280 23.41 -15.43 -16.60
CA ALA A 280 23.97 -14.24 -15.97
C ALA A 280 25.51 -14.17 -16.06
N VAL A 281 26.20 -15.32 -16.08
CA VAL A 281 27.65 -15.38 -16.37
C VAL A 281 27.91 -15.08 -17.85
N ALA A 282 27.18 -15.71 -18.77
CA ALA A 282 27.32 -15.50 -20.21
C ALA A 282 27.02 -14.04 -20.62
N PHE A 283 25.98 -13.43 -20.03
CA PHE A 283 25.65 -12.03 -20.23
C PHE A 283 26.79 -11.11 -19.79
N ARG A 284 27.32 -11.29 -18.56
CA ARG A 284 28.44 -10.47 -18.05
C ARG A 284 29.69 -10.57 -18.94
N LEU A 285 30.06 -11.79 -19.38
CA LEU A 285 31.20 -12.00 -20.28
C LEU A 285 31.01 -11.28 -21.63
N ASN A 286 29.83 -11.43 -22.22
CA ASN A 286 29.53 -10.82 -23.53
C ASN A 286 29.37 -9.29 -23.44
N SER A 287 28.82 -8.76 -22.35
CA SER A 287 28.80 -7.31 -22.08
C SER A 287 30.20 -6.74 -21.89
N GLY A 288 31.10 -7.44 -21.21
CA GLY A 288 32.51 -7.05 -21.10
C GLY A 288 33.21 -6.97 -22.45
N ARG A 289 33.06 -8.03 -23.28
CA ARG A 289 33.58 -8.06 -24.66
C ARG A 289 32.99 -6.97 -25.55
N ALA A 290 31.71 -6.65 -25.39
CA ALA A 290 31.05 -5.58 -26.14
C ALA A 290 31.60 -4.19 -25.73
N ALA A 291 31.85 -3.97 -24.44
CA ALA A 291 32.46 -2.73 -23.94
C ALA A 291 33.92 -2.57 -24.42
N GLU A 292 34.71 -3.65 -24.39
CA GLU A 292 36.08 -3.67 -24.94
C GLU A 292 36.10 -3.37 -26.44
N ALA A 293 35.24 -4.06 -27.22
CA ALA A 293 35.11 -3.80 -28.66
C ALA A 293 34.64 -2.37 -28.97
N ALA A 294 33.76 -1.79 -28.15
CA ALA A 294 33.34 -0.39 -28.28
C ALA A 294 34.49 0.59 -27.99
N ALA A 295 35.31 0.33 -26.96
CA ALA A 295 36.47 1.15 -26.62
C ALA A 295 37.57 1.08 -27.70
N LEU A 296 37.84 -0.11 -28.25
CA LEU A 296 38.77 -0.26 -29.39
C LEU A 296 38.23 0.42 -30.65
N SER A 297 36.92 0.35 -30.91
CA SER A 297 36.28 1.00 -32.04
C SER A 297 36.28 2.53 -31.93
N SER A 298 36.14 3.10 -30.72
CA SER A 298 36.20 4.54 -30.50
C SER A 298 37.63 5.11 -30.51
N ALA A 299 38.64 4.30 -30.19
CA ALA A 299 40.06 4.67 -30.35
C ALA A 299 40.56 4.59 -31.80
N LEU A 300 39.92 3.78 -32.64
CA LEU A 300 40.34 3.50 -34.03
C LEU A 300 40.46 4.75 -34.94
N PRO A 301 39.62 5.81 -34.85
CA PRO A 301 39.80 7.03 -35.64
C PRO A 301 41.11 7.75 -35.27
N SER A 302 41.37 7.97 -33.98
CA SER A 302 42.57 8.66 -33.49
C SER A 302 43.84 7.93 -33.94
N PHE A 303 43.89 6.61 -33.80
CA PHE A 303 44.99 5.78 -34.27
C PHE A 303 45.19 5.85 -35.79
N LYS A 304 44.09 5.88 -36.57
CA LYS A 304 44.16 6.06 -38.02
C LYS A 304 44.70 7.44 -38.40
N ASP A 305 44.34 8.48 -37.67
CA ASP A 305 44.77 9.84 -37.97
C ASP A 305 46.23 10.10 -37.57
N GLU A 306 46.70 9.50 -36.47
CA GLU A 306 48.14 9.41 -36.14
C GLU A 306 48.94 8.68 -37.23
N TRP A 307 48.45 7.52 -37.70
CA TRP A 307 49.09 6.78 -38.80
C TRP A 307 49.09 7.55 -40.12
N LYS A 308 47.99 8.23 -40.49
CA LYS A 308 47.95 9.11 -41.66
C LYS A 308 48.97 10.24 -41.52
N LEU A 309 49.07 10.87 -40.35
CA LEU A 309 50.02 11.96 -40.09
C LEU A 309 51.46 11.45 -40.27
N LYS A 310 51.81 10.31 -39.67
CA LYS A 310 53.13 9.69 -39.83
C LYS A 310 53.47 9.41 -41.30
N LEU A 311 52.59 8.72 -42.03
CA LEU A 311 52.79 8.43 -43.45
C LEU A 311 52.86 9.71 -44.31
N SER A 312 52.13 10.76 -43.93
CA SER A 312 52.16 12.05 -44.63
C SER A 312 53.45 12.84 -44.35
N VAL A 313 54.03 12.72 -43.16
CA VAL A 313 55.35 13.29 -42.81
C VAL A 313 56.46 12.53 -43.54
N GLU A 314 56.42 11.21 -43.57
CA GLU A 314 57.36 10.37 -44.32
C GLU A 314 57.30 10.68 -45.83
N ALA A 315 56.09 10.74 -46.40
CA ALA A 315 55.90 11.12 -47.80
C ALA A 315 56.32 12.58 -48.10
N LYS A 316 56.10 13.52 -47.17
CA LYS A 316 56.56 14.91 -47.30
C LYS A 316 58.08 14.98 -47.30
N ALA A 317 58.77 14.31 -46.38
CA ALA A 317 60.23 14.31 -46.34
C ALA A 317 60.85 13.67 -47.61
N ALA A 318 60.22 12.63 -48.16
CA ALA A 318 60.60 12.05 -49.44
C ALA A 318 60.35 13.00 -50.64
N ALA A 319 59.29 13.82 -50.61
CA ALA A 319 59.04 14.84 -51.62
C ALA A 319 60.00 16.03 -51.50
N GLU A 320 60.30 16.51 -50.28
CA GLU A 320 61.23 17.61 -50.03
C GLU A 320 62.67 17.26 -50.46
N SER A 321 63.13 16.04 -50.19
CA SER A 321 64.43 15.56 -50.69
C SER A 321 64.45 15.41 -52.22
N ALA A 322 63.38 14.91 -52.85
CA ALA A 322 63.29 14.85 -54.31
C ALA A 322 63.28 16.25 -54.97
N VAL A 323 62.65 17.25 -54.34
CA VAL A 323 62.69 18.65 -54.80
C VAL A 323 64.10 19.23 -54.68
N LEU A 324 64.81 18.98 -53.58
CA LEU A 324 66.20 19.43 -53.42
C LEU A 324 67.13 18.80 -54.46
N THR A 325 66.97 17.50 -54.77
CA THR A 325 67.72 16.86 -55.88
C THR A 325 67.39 17.51 -57.22
N ALA A 326 66.11 17.73 -57.54
CA ALA A 326 65.71 18.35 -58.81
C ALA A 326 66.14 19.82 -58.93
N GLN A 327 66.26 20.55 -57.80
CA GLN A 327 66.84 21.89 -57.76
C GLN A 327 68.34 21.85 -58.03
N HIS A 328 69.08 20.92 -57.42
CA HIS A 328 70.50 20.75 -57.67
C HIS A 328 70.79 20.34 -59.12
N ASP A 329 70.03 19.39 -59.67
CA ASP A 329 70.11 18.98 -61.08
C ASP A 329 69.82 20.16 -62.03
N PHE A 330 68.89 21.05 -61.67
CA PHE A 330 68.59 22.27 -62.42
C PHE A 330 69.71 23.31 -62.32
N GLU A 331 70.31 23.52 -61.14
CA GLU A 331 71.45 24.43 -60.95
C GLU A 331 72.68 23.96 -61.75
N LEU A 332 72.96 22.65 -61.75
CA LEU A 332 74.01 22.04 -62.57
C LEU A 332 73.72 22.17 -64.08
N ALA A 333 72.47 21.98 -64.50
CA ALA A 333 72.08 22.22 -65.89
C ALA A 333 72.22 23.71 -66.28
N ALA A 334 71.86 24.62 -65.38
CA ALA A 334 71.95 26.06 -65.58
C ALA A 334 73.41 26.52 -65.70
N SER A 335 74.32 26.03 -64.84
CA SER A 335 75.75 26.36 -64.93
C SER A 335 76.36 25.83 -66.22
N VAL A 336 76.03 24.60 -66.64
CA VAL A 336 76.47 24.05 -67.94
C VAL A 336 75.92 24.87 -69.12
N THR A 337 74.68 25.37 -69.06
CA THR A 337 74.19 26.29 -70.10
C THR A 337 74.90 27.65 -70.10
N ALA A 338 75.25 28.19 -68.92
CA ALA A 338 76.01 29.43 -68.82
C ALA A 338 77.44 29.28 -69.36
N GLU A 339 78.13 28.19 -69.05
CA GLU A 339 79.44 27.84 -69.64
C GLU A 339 79.35 27.70 -71.16
N LEU A 340 78.27 27.13 -71.69
CA LEU A 340 78.03 27.01 -73.13
C LEU A 340 77.74 28.38 -73.79
N GLU A 341 77.01 29.28 -73.13
CA GLU A 341 76.79 30.65 -73.63
C GLU A 341 78.05 31.53 -73.54
N GLU A 342 78.87 31.38 -72.50
CA GLU A 342 80.17 32.05 -72.40
C GLU A 342 81.15 31.50 -73.45
N ALA A 343 81.20 30.18 -73.66
CA ALA A 343 81.97 29.58 -74.75
C ALA A 343 81.48 30.04 -76.14
N HIS A 344 80.17 30.17 -76.34
CA HIS A 344 79.58 30.65 -77.60
C HIS A 344 79.90 32.14 -77.85
N SER A 345 79.73 32.99 -76.84
CA SER A 345 80.02 34.42 -76.95
C SER A 345 81.53 34.69 -77.08
N ALA A 346 82.39 33.92 -76.41
CA ALA A 346 83.84 33.94 -76.62
C ALA A 346 84.23 33.46 -78.04
N ALA A 347 83.52 32.48 -78.61
CA ALA A 347 83.71 32.07 -80.00
C ALA A 347 83.26 33.15 -81.00
N ALA A 348 82.11 33.81 -80.74
CA ALA A 348 81.62 34.94 -81.53
C ALA A 348 82.59 36.14 -81.48
N GLY A 349 83.13 36.47 -80.30
CA GLY A 349 84.16 37.50 -80.12
C GLY A 349 85.47 37.19 -80.86
N LYS A 350 85.90 35.92 -80.87
CA LYS A 350 87.04 35.48 -81.68
C LYS A 350 86.77 35.61 -83.18
N TRP A 351 85.54 35.35 -83.63
CA TRP A 351 85.12 35.54 -85.03
C TRP A 351 85.11 37.03 -85.45
N THR A 352 84.55 37.93 -84.64
CA THR A 352 84.56 39.36 -84.94
C THR A 352 85.97 39.96 -84.89
N ALA A 353 86.81 39.51 -83.96
CA ALA A 353 88.23 39.90 -83.89
C ALA A 353 89.05 39.44 -85.10
N MET A 354 88.79 38.24 -85.64
CA MET A 354 89.43 37.77 -86.88
C MET A 354 88.88 38.47 -88.13
N ALA A 355 87.57 38.74 -88.20
CA ALA A 355 86.97 39.45 -89.34
C ALA A 355 87.57 40.85 -89.57
N GLY A 356 88.02 41.51 -88.50
CA GLY A 356 88.68 42.82 -88.55
C GLY A 356 90.07 42.84 -89.20
N ARG A 357 90.70 41.69 -89.49
CA ARG A 357 92.04 41.64 -90.11
C ARG A 357 92.08 40.67 -91.30
N ARG A 358 92.13 41.24 -92.51
CA ARG A 358 92.13 40.60 -93.85
C ARG A 358 90.75 40.29 -94.47
N CYS A 359 89.81 41.23 -94.41
CA CYS A 359 88.86 41.42 -95.50
C CYS A 359 89.57 41.94 -96.78
N ALA A 360 90.49 41.15 -97.37
CA ALA A 360 91.33 41.56 -98.50
C ALA A 360 91.91 40.44 -99.39
N THR A 361 91.31 39.24 -99.47
CA THR A 361 91.56 38.28 -100.57
C THR A 361 90.52 37.15 -100.62
N SER A 362 90.15 36.70 -101.83
CA SER A 362 89.35 35.50 -102.17
C SER A 362 88.12 35.17 -101.29
N ARG A 363 86.85 35.24 -101.72
CA ARG A 363 86.20 35.52 -103.02
C ARG A 363 86.83 34.81 -104.23
N LEU A 364 86.69 33.48 -104.34
CA LEU A 364 86.54 32.77 -105.63
C LEU A 364 86.25 31.24 -105.48
N ARG A 365 85.11 30.87 -104.87
CA ARG A 365 84.53 29.54 -105.15
C ARG A 365 82.99 29.54 -105.15
N TRP A 366 82.47 30.00 -106.27
CA TRP A 366 81.38 29.40 -107.01
C TRP A 366 80.14 28.92 -106.24
N THR A 367 79.10 29.74 -106.40
CA THR A 367 77.71 29.35 -106.65
C THR A 367 77.54 28.00 -107.37
N TRP A 368 77.49 26.94 -106.58
CA TRP A 368 76.96 25.62 -106.93
C TRP A 368 76.28 25.04 -105.68
N LEU A 369 75.31 24.13 -105.87
CA LEU A 369 74.51 23.55 -104.77
C LEU A 369 73.63 24.53 -103.97
N ARG A 370 73.13 25.60 -104.62
CA ARG A 370 71.70 25.91 -104.45
C ARG A 370 70.90 25.01 -105.41
N ASN A 371 69.90 24.32 -104.88
CA ASN A 371 68.77 23.71 -105.60
C ASN A 371 69.06 22.55 -106.57
N ALA A 372 69.51 21.42 -106.02
CA ALA A 372 69.03 20.08 -106.43
C ALA A 372 69.01 19.18 -105.17
N LYS A 373 67.99 18.35 -104.91
CA LYS A 373 66.80 17.97 -105.70
C LYS A 373 65.64 17.67 -104.73
N ALA A 374 64.40 17.93 -105.13
CA ALA A 374 63.22 17.67 -104.30
C ALA A 374 62.61 16.26 -104.54
N LEU A 375 61.89 15.76 -103.53
CA LEU A 375 60.85 14.73 -103.57
C LEU A 375 61.20 13.27 -103.96
N SER A 376 61.32 12.42 -102.92
CA SER A 376 60.68 11.08 -102.83
C SER A 376 60.50 10.75 -101.33
N TRP A 377 59.32 10.65 -100.72
CA TRP A 377 58.22 9.67 -100.89
C TRP A 377 58.63 8.20 -100.66
N GLY A 378 57.86 7.46 -99.85
CA GLY A 378 57.61 6.03 -100.11
C GLY A 378 58.36 4.94 -99.30
N ALA A 379 58.14 4.87 -97.98
CA ALA A 379 57.91 3.64 -97.18
C ALA A 379 58.83 2.38 -97.25
N ARG A 380 59.01 1.76 -96.05
CA ARG A 380 59.45 0.36 -95.76
C ARG A 380 60.94 0.02 -95.96
N ARG A 381 61.50 -1.03 -95.32
CA ARG A 381 61.39 -1.60 -93.94
C ARG A 381 62.33 -2.82 -93.84
N VAL A 382 63.11 -2.96 -92.76
CA VAL A 382 63.80 -4.20 -92.30
C VAL A 382 64.88 -4.75 -93.27
N GLY A 383 66.04 -5.25 -92.84
CA GLY A 383 66.63 -5.43 -91.49
C GLY A 383 67.53 -6.68 -91.45
N PHE A 384 67.79 -7.23 -90.24
CA PHE A 384 68.53 -8.49 -89.96
C PHE A 384 70.06 -8.45 -90.24
N LYS A 385 70.94 -9.22 -89.55
CA LYS A 385 70.91 -10.00 -88.28
C LYS A 385 72.39 -10.18 -87.83
N VAL A 386 72.86 -10.65 -86.66
CA VAL A 386 72.51 -11.64 -85.58
C VAL A 386 73.05 -11.05 -84.24
N GLY A 387 72.74 -11.43 -82.99
CA GLY A 387 71.89 -12.43 -82.29
C GLY A 387 72.30 -12.46 -80.79
N SER A 388 71.93 -13.41 -79.92
CA SER A 388 71.06 -14.59 -80.06
C SER A 388 70.21 -14.85 -78.79
N GLY A 389 69.08 -15.54 -78.99
CA GLY A 389 68.13 -16.07 -77.99
C GLY A 389 66.95 -15.15 -77.61
N ARG A 390 66.21 -15.38 -76.53
CA ARG A 390 65.36 -16.52 -76.04
C ARG A 390 64.57 -15.98 -74.82
N HIS A 391 63.39 -16.40 -74.37
CA HIS A 391 62.16 -17.05 -74.89
C HIS A 391 61.10 -16.93 -73.74
N TYR A 392 59.78 -16.79 -73.92
CA TYR A 392 58.95 -16.53 -75.11
C TYR A 392 57.60 -15.85 -74.70
N LEU A 393 56.43 -16.37 -75.11
CA LEU A 393 55.04 -15.86 -74.92
C LEU A 393 54.04 -17.06 -75.00
N PRO A 394 52.67 -16.98 -74.84
CA PRO A 394 51.68 -15.90 -75.12
C PRO A 394 50.72 -15.55 -73.93
N ARG A 395 49.82 -14.55 -73.91
CA ARG A 395 49.07 -13.67 -74.86
C ARG A 395 47.62 -14.09 -75.19
N GLN A 396 46.64 -13.24 -74.80
CA GLN A 396 45.43 -12.72 -75.50
C GLN A 396 44.52 -11.95 -74.48
N LEU A 397 43.48 -11.16 -74.79
CA LEU A 397 42.94 -10.65 -76.08
C LEU A 397 42.60 -9.12 -76.05
N GLN A 398 41.32 -8.70 -75.84
CA GLN A 398 40.81 -7.33 -76.12
C GLN A 398 39.55 -6.90 -75.29
N ARG A 399 39.18 -5.60 -75.39
CA ARG A 399 37.88 -5.00 -74.99
C ARG A 399 37.14 -4.40 -76.20
N VAL A 400 35.80 -4.33 -76.15
CA VAL A 400 34.96 -3.32 -76.87
C VAL A 400 33.80 -2.85 -75.94
N ARG A 401 33.13 -1.74 -76.27
CA ARG A 401 32.03 -1.10 -75.49
C ARG A 401 30.66 -1.74 -75.77
N GLY A 402 29.70 -1.57 -74.85
CA GLY A 402 28.33 -2.11 -74.95
C GLY A 402 27.24 -1.09 -75.32
N THR A 403 25.97 -1.44 -75.07
CA THR A 403 24.76 -0.60 -75.25
C THR A 403 23.66 -0.93 -74.22
N SER A 404 22.67 -0.02 -74.11
CA SER A 404 21.56 -0.01 -73.15
C SER A 404 20.55 -1.17 -73.24
N GLY A 405 19.98 -1.59 -72.11
CA GLY A 405 18.82 -2.49 -72.03
C GLY A 405 17.97 -2.22 -70.77
N ARG A 406 16.65 -2.09 -70.94
CA ARG A 406 15.68 -1.66 -69.90
C ARG A 406 15.43 -2.75 -68.84
N GLY A 407 15.17 -2.35 -67.59
CA GLY A 407 14.45 -3.17 -66.60
C GLY A 407 12.92 -2.98 -66.73
N PRO A 408 12.11 -3.15 -65.67
CA PRO A 408 12.44 -3.59 -64.30
C PRO A 408 11.61 -4.80 -63.83
N HIS A 409 11.82 -5.28 -62.61
CA HIS A 409 10.71 -5.78 -61.78
C HIS A 409 10.87 -5.37 -60.31
N ARG A 410 9.76 -4.91 -59.73
CA ARG A 410 9.60 -4.49 -58.33
C ARG A 410 8.58 -5.44 -57.68
N THR A 411 8.31 -5.24 -56.38
CA THR A 411 7.31 -5.96 -55.57
C THR A 411 7.63 -7.46 -55.33
N GLN A 412 7.19 -8.08 -54.23
CA GLN A 412 6.15 -7.66 -53.27
C GLN A 412 6.46 -8.11 -51.83
N TRP A 413 6.20 -7.23 -50.86
CA TRP A 413 5.79 -7.65 -49.50
C TRP A 413 4.26 -7.68 -49.49
N PRO A 414 3.67 -8.73 -48.91
CA PRO A 414 2.57 -8.55 -47.96
C PRO A 414 2.94 -9.18 -46.60
N GLY A 415 2.43 -8.72 -45.47
CA GLY A 415 1.51 -7.59 -45.26
C GLY A 415 0.75 -7.79 -43.96
N CYS A 416 0.78 -6.81 -43.05
CA CYS A 416 0.09 -6.91 -41.77
C CYS A 416 -1.43 -6.91 -41.96
N ARG A 417 -2.15 -7.69 -41.15
CA ARG A 417 -3.50 -7.31 -40.69
C ARG A 417 -3.67 -7.55 -39.18
N PRO A 418 -4.59 -6.81 -38.52
CA PRO A 418 -4.56 -6.66 -37.06
C PRO A 418 -5.87 -7.11 -36.37
N GLY A 419 -5.88 -6.99 -35.04
CA GLY A 419 -7.11 -6.83 -34.25
C GLY A 419 -7.65 -8.11 -33.63
N GLY A 420 -7.91 -8.06 -32.32
CA GLY A 420 -8.36 -9.22 -31.55
C GLY A 420 -8.36 -8.96 -30.04
N GLN A 421 -8.92 -7.83 -29.59
CA GLN A 421 -9.22 -7.66 -28.16
C GLN A 421 -10.36 -8.58 -27.76
N GLN A 422 -10.21 -9.30 -26.66
CA GLN A 422 -11.33 -9.57 -25.76
C GLN A 422 -10.82 -9.73 -24.32
N ALA A 423 -11.43 -9.00 -23.40
CA ALA A 423 -11.32 -9.25 -21.97
C ALA A 423 -12.49 -10.17 -21.56
N GLY A 424 -12.26 -11.07 -20.61
CA GLY A 424 -13.27 -11.99 -20.09
C GLY A 424 -12.92 -12.43 -18.68
N HIS A 425 -13.87 -12.26 -17.76
CA HIS A 425 -13.73 -12.58 -16.35
C HIS A 425 -13.43 -14.06 -16.09
N GLN A 426 -12.57 -14.35 -15.10
CA GLN A 426 -13.03 -14.75 -13.76
C GLN A 426 -12.04 -14.30 -12.69
#